data_AF-A0A8H4L087-F1
#
_entry.id   AF-A0A8H4L087-F1
#
_cell.length_a   1.000
_cell.length_b   1.000
_cell.length_c   1.000
_cell.angle_alpha   90.00
_cell.angle_beta   90.00
_cell.angle_gamma   90.00
#
_symmetry.space_group_name_H-M   'P 1'
#
loop_
_entity.id
_entity.type
_entity.pdbx_description
1 polymer ?
#
loop_
_entity_poly.entity_id
_entity_poly.type
_entity_poly.pdbx_seq_one_letter_code
_entity_poly.pdbx_strand_id
1 'polypeptide(L)'
;ALHETTRALKAPIEGYEVVPLKWTANAGKRGASVAHDGSTENDSDPDKYNEERSFEKRDTPFTQGLLCDVGGSGAARKKAIEEGIQYLQTRLGNAPCGLDNGPRVCTRVSCSYDSAIWLCNDNSGPLQVACGQVGDLAQRILFGCPNPQGQFFTNANWNVIIGKEEC
;
A
#
# COMPACT_ATOMS: atom_id res chain seq x y z
N ALA A 1 33.03 -16.43 15.38
CA ALA A 1 32.30 -15.19 15.09
C ALA A 1 31.38 -15.46 13.91
N LEU A 2 30.07 -15.52 14.13
CA LEU A 2 29.08 -15.68 13.06
C LEU A 2 28.95 -14.31 12.38
N HIS A 3 29.49 -14.19 11.18
CA HIS A 3 29.24 -13.04 10.31
C HIS A 3 27.81 -13.19 9.80
N GLU A 4 26.83 -12.57 10.48
CA GLU A 4 25.54 -12.31 9.87
C GLU A 4 25.78 -11.30 8.75
N THR A 5 25.95 -11.79 7.53
CA THR A 5 25.87 -10.94 6.34
C THR A 5 24.42 -10.50 6.20
N THR A 6 24.04 -9.41 6.87
CA THR A 6 22.79 -8.71 6.60
C THR A 6 22.87 -8.19 5.16
N ARG A 7 22.31 -8.93 4.21
CA ARG A 7 22.27 -8.52 2.81
C ARG A 7 21.35 -7.30 2.72
N ALA A 8 21.89 -6.18 2.24
CA ALA A 8 21.11 -4.97 2.01
C ALA A 8 19.99 -5.28 1.01
N LEU A 9 18.77 -4.83 1.30
CA LEU A 9 17.64 -4.97 0.38
C LEU A 9 17.92 -4.20 -0.91
N LYS A 10 17.66 -4.83 -2.05
CA LYS A 10 17.80 -4.17 -3.35
C LYS A 10 16.60 -3.26 -3.58
N ALA A 11 16.85 -2.10 -4.19
CA ALA A 11 15.79 -1.21 -4.61
C ALA A 11 14.93 -1.84 -5.72
N PRO A 12 13.61 -1.59 -5.74
CA PRO A 12 12.74 -2.11 -6.78
C PRO A 12 13.08 -1.55 -8.16
N ILE A 13 13.60 -0.33 -8.25
CA ILE A 13 14.06 0.32 -9.49
C ILE A 13 15.39 1.03 -9.18
N GLU A 14 16.31 1.04 -10.14
CA GLU A 14 17.58 1.76 -10.00
C GLU A 14 17.35 3.25 -9.70
N GLY A 15 18.15 3.81 -8.79
CA GLY A 15 18.06 5.20 -8.37
C GLY A 15 17.12 5.46 -7.19
N TYR A 16 16.40 4.44 -6.69
CA TYR A 16 15.72 4.50 -5.40
C TYR A 16 16.62 4.05 -4.26
N GLU A 17 16.56 4.75 -3.13
CA GLU A 17 17.09 4.28 -1.84
C GLU A 17 16.04 3.39 -1.15
N VAL A 18 16.47 2.37 -0.41
CA VAL A 18 15.57 1.53 0.41
C VAL A 18 15.79 1.80 1.89
N VAL A 19 14.72 2.14 2.60
CA VAL A 19 14.74 2.36 4.04
C VAL A 19 13.66 1.52 4.76
N PRO A 20 13.82 1.27 6.07
CA PRO A 20 12.80 0.57 6.86
C PRO A 20 11.46 1.30 6.83
N LEU A 21 10.36 0.54 6.86
CA LEU A 21 9.01 1.10 6.92
C LEU A 21 8.81 1.79 8.27
N LYS A 22 8.26 3.00 8.26
CA LYS A 22 7.77 3.62 9.48
C LYS A 22 6.35 3.12 9.77
N TRP A 23 6.21 2.35 10.84
CA TRP A 23 4.92 2.09 11.48
C TRP A 23 4.79 2.97 12.73
N THR A 24 3.68 3.67 12.92
CA THR A 24 3.32 4.15 14.27
C THR A 24 2.62 3.01 14.98
N ALA A 25 3.39 2.15 15.66
CA ALA A 25 2.80 1.17 16.56
C ALA A 25 2.31 1.91 17.81
N ASN A 26 1.00 2.10 17.94
CA ASN A 26 0.41 2.13 19.27
C ASN A 26 0.55 0.71 19.82
N ALA A 27 1.64 0.43 20.54
CA ALA A 27 1.76 -0.75 21.37
C ALA A 27 0.77 -0.63 22.55
N GLY A 28 -0.52 -0.78 22.25
CA GLY A 28 -1.58 -0.86 23.25
C GLY A 28 -1.38 -2.10 24.09
N LYS A 29 -0.94 -1.90 25.34
CA LYS A 29 -0.92 -2.95 26.37
C LYS A 29 -2.29 -3.64 26.43
N ARG A 30 -2.28 -4.98 26.56
CA ARG A 30 -3.48 -5.75 26.90
C ARG A 30 -4.09 -5.21 28.19
N GLY A 31 -5.41 -5.00 28.18
CA GLY A 31 -6.23 -4.86 29.39
C GLY A 31 -6.77 -3.47 29.66
N ALA A 32 -7.89 -3.12 29.02
CA ALA A 32 -8.95 -2.33 29.63
C ALA A 32 -10.23 -2.52 28.78
N SER A 33 -11.15 -3.34 29.26
CA SER A 33 -12.52 -3.39 28.74
C SER A 33 -13.18 -2.05 29.08
N VAL A 34 -13.42 -1.21 28.08
CA VAL A 34 -14.27 -0.02 28.25
C VAL A 34 -15.70 -0.45 27.98
N ALA A 35 -16.52 -0.42 29.04
CA ALA A 35 -17.96 -0.58 28.93
C ALA A 35 -18.54 0.61 28.16
N HIS A 36 -19.29 0.33 27.10
CA HIS A 36 -20.23 1.29 26.53
C HIS A 36 -21.63 0.77 26.80
N ASP A 37 -22.25 1.36 27.82
CA ASP A 37 -23.68 1.38 28.05
C ASP A 37 -24.30 2.44 27.12
N GLY A 38 -25.39 2.10 26.46
CA GLY A 38 -26.03 2.95 25.47
C GLY A 38 -27.23 2.25 24.84
N SER A 39 -28.41 2.64 25.31
CA SER A 39 -29.75 2.14 24.99
C SER A 39 -30.12 2.21 23.50
N THR A 40 -30.85 1.18 23.08
CA THR A 40 -31.57 1.06 21.81
C THR A 40 -32.70 2.06 21.71
N GLU A 41 -32.89 2.70 20.54
CA GLU A 41 -34.24 2.97 19.97
C GLU A 41 -34.17 2.82 18.44
N ASN A 42 -35.09 1.99 17.91
CA ASN A 42 -35.41 1.85 16.49
C ASN A 42 -36.31 3.02 16.11
N ASP A 43 -35.97 3.75 15.05
CA ASP A 43 -36.96 4.52 14.29
C ASP A 43 -36.71 4.33 12.80
N SER A 44 -37.63 3.59 12.20
CA SER A 44 -37.78 3.37 10.76
C SER A 44 -38.55 4.54 10.14
N ASP A 45 -37.88 5.33 9.31
CA ASP A 45 -38.51 6.26 8.37
C ASP A 45 -37.79 6.14 6.99
N PRO A 46 -38.41 5.51 5.97
CA PRO A 46 -37.70 5.16 4.73
C PRO A 46 -37.66 6.27 3.65
N ASP A 47 -38.19 7.47 3.89
CA ASP A 47 -38.44 8.44 2.80
C ASP A 47 -37.77 9.83 2.94
N LYS A 48 -36.45 9.89 3.14
CA LYS A 48 -35.76 11.18 2.94
C LYS A 48 -34.29 11.07 2.53
N TYR A 49 -33.95 11.86 1.50
CA TYR A 49 -32.64 12.06 0.85
C TYR A 49 -32.33 11.12 -0.33
N ASN A 50 -33.19 11.20 -1.36
CA ASN A 50 -32.69 11.25 -2.73
C ASN A 50 -31.94 12.59 -2.91
N GLU A 51 -30.66 12.62 -2.56
CA GLU A 51 -29.74 13.55 -3.19
C GLU A 51 -29.08 12.82 -4.35
N GLU A 52 -29.34 13.30 -5.56
CA GLU A 52 -28.65 12.92 -6.77
C GLU A 52 -27.16 13.17 -6.57
N ARG A 53 -26.46 12.16 -6.05
CA ARG A 53 -25.01 12.17 -5.97
C ARG A 53 -24.53 12.20 -7.41
N SER A 54 -24.19 13.40 -7.89
CA SER A 54 -23.42 13.57 -9.10
C SER A 54 -22.12 12.80 -8.89
N PHE A 55 -22.10 11.56 -9.36
CA PHE A 55 -20.85 10.90 -9.66
C PHE A 55 -20.23 11.76 -10.76
N GLU A 56 -19.39 12.71 -10.37
CA GLU A 56 -18.32 13.13 -11.25
C GLU A 56 -17.70 11.82 -11.73
N LYS A 57 -17.93 11.50 -13.01
CA LYS A 57 -17.21 10.42 -13.67
C LYS A 57 -15.76 10.71 -13.36
N ARG A 58 -15.07 9.79 -12.68
CA ARG A 58 -13.62 9.85 -12.58
C ARG A 58 -13.12 9.60 -14.00
N ASP A 59 -13.10 10.66 -14.81
CA ASP A 59 -12.67 10.65 -16.21
C ASP A 59 -11.14 10.42 -16.32
N THR A 60 -10.46 10.11 -15.22
CA THR A 60 -9.11 9.59 -15.26
C THR A 60 -9.15 8.12 -15.67
N PRO A 61 -8.52 7.74 -16.80
CA PRO A 61 -8.39 6.34 -17.18
C PRO A 61 -7.83 5.55 -16.00
N PHE A 62 -8.38 4.35 -15.75
CA PHE A 62 -7.89 3.45 -14.71
C PHE A 62 -6.37 3.18 -14.82
N THR A 63 -5.80 3.39 -16.00
CA THR A 63 -4.40 3.22 -16.37
C THR A 63 -3.55 4.48 -16.28
N GLN A 64 -4.11 5.64 -15.93
CA GLN A 64 -3.31 6.86 -15.78
C GLN A 64 -2.29 6.69 -14.64
N GLY A 65 -1.00 6.81 -14.98
CA GLY A 65 0.11 6.60 -14.04
C GLY A 65 0.56 5.14 -13.92
N LEU A 66 -0.03 4.20 -14.66
CA LEU A 66 0.36 2.79 -14.66
C LEU A 66 1.48 2.51 -15.68
N LEU A 67 2.58 1.93 -15.21
CA LEU A 67 3.66 1.36 -16.02
C LEU A 67 3.76 -0.15 -15.74
N CYS A 68 3.76 -0.96 -16.80
CA CYS A 68 3.89 -2.41 -16.68
C CYS A 68 5.31 -2.90 -16.97
N ASP A 69 5.62 -4.09 -16.48
CA ASP A 69 6.91 -4.78 -16.70
C ASP A 69 8.12 -3.99 -16.16
N VAL A 70 7.87 -3.12 -15.17
CA VAL A 70 8.89 -2.38 -14.40
C VAL A 70 8.88 -2.77 -12.93
N GLY A 71 10.04 -2.71 -12.28
CA GLY A 71 10.18 -3.03 -10.87
C GLY A 71 10.64 -4.46 -10.59
N GLY A 72 11.45 -4.62 -9.55
CA GLY A 72 12.02 -5.90 -9.13
C GLY A 72 12.93 -6.54 -10.18
N SER A 73 13.17 -7.84 -10.02
CA SER A 73 13.96 -8.66 -10.96
C SER A 73 13.11 -9.36 -12.03
N GLY A 74 11.82 -9.02 -12.13
CA GLY A 74 10.86 -9.63 -13.04
C GLY A 74 9.46 -9.74 -12.44
N ALA A 75 8.62 -10.57 -13.04
CA ALA A 75 7.25 -10.80 -12.59
C ALA A 75 7.17 -11.52 -11.24
N ALA A 76 6.38 -10.97 -10.33
CA ALA A 76 6.04 -11.58 -9.07
C ALA A 76 5.07 -12.77 -9.23
N ARG A 77 4.91 -13.56 -8.18
CA ARG A 77 3.84 -14.57 -8.11
C ARG A 77 2.53 -13.86 -7.80
N LYS A 78 1.58 -13.93 -8.74
CA LYS A 78 0.25 -13.30 -8.63
C LYS A 78 -0.41 -13.52 -7.27
N LYS A 79 -0.48 -14.78 -6.82
CA LYS A 79 -1.10 -15.15 -5.53
C LYS A 79 -0.44 -14.46 -4.33
N ALA A 80 0.89 -14.34 -4.32
CA ALA A 80 1.61 -13.68 -3.23
C ALA A 80 1.33 -12.16 -3.20
N ILE A 81 1.20 -11.54 -4.38
CA ILE A 81 0.76 -10.14 -4.48
C ILE A 81 -0.69 -9.97 -4.00
N GLU A 82 -1.61 -10.87 -4.37
CA GLU A 82 -3.00 -10.85 -3.89
C GLU A 82 -3.08 -10.96 -2.37
N GLU A 83 -2.32 -11.88 -1.76
CA GLU A 83 -2.22 -12.02 -0.30
C GLU A 83 -1.63 -10.76 0.35
N GLY A 84 -0.61 -10.16 -0.25
CA GLY A 84 -0.02 -8.90 0.19
C GLY A 84 -1.00 -7.72 0.12
N ILE A 85 -1.78 -7.62 -0.96
CA ILE A 85 -2.85 -6.63 -1.12
C ILE A 85 -3.90 -6.83 -0.03
N GLN A 86 -4.37 -8.06 0.18
CA GLN A 86 -5.36 -8.37 1.20
C GLN A 86 -4.85 -8.03 2.60
N TYR A 87 -3.59 -8.32 2.90
CA TYR A 87 -2.96 -7.92 4.17
C TYR A 87 -2.98 -6.40 4.35
N LEU A 88 -2.56 -5.63 3.34
CA LEU A 88 -2.55 -4.17 3.38
C LEU A 88 -3.95 -3.58 3.55
N GLN A 89 -4.95 -4.09 2.82
CA GLN A 89 -6.32 -3.58 2.85
C GLN A 89 -7.09 -3.98 4.11
N THR A 90 -6.99 -5.24 4.54
CA THR A 90 -7.88 -5.79 5.59
C THR A 90 -7.23 -5.83 6.96
N ARG A 91 -5.91 -6.09 7.04
CA ARG A 91 -5.21 -6.24 8.32
C ARG A 91 -4.60 -4.93 8.79
N LEU A 92 -4.01 -4.17 7.87
CA LEU A 92 -3.48 -2.85 8.17
C LEU A 92 -4.53 -1.76 7.94
N GLY A 93 -5.23 -1.77 6.81
CA GLY A 93 -6.32 -0.84 6.51
C GLY A 93 -5.89 0.62 6.70
N ASN A 94 -6.44 1.26 7.73
CA ASN A 94 -6.16 2.66 8.06
C ASN A 94 -4.86 2.87 8.86
N ALA A 95 -4.12 1.81 9.21
CA ALA A 95 -2.82 1.94 9.82
C ALA A 95 -1.88 2.76 8.91
N PRO A 96 -1.02 3.63 9.47
CA PRO A 96 -0.14 4.45 8.67
C PRO A 96 1.05 3.65 8.15
N CYS A 97 1.29 3.79 6.84
CA CYS A 97 2.49 3.39 6.13
C CYS A 97 3.20 4.65 5.66
N GLY A 98 4.51 4.74 5.87
CA GLY A 98 5.23 5.97 5.53
C GLY A 98 6.73 5.87 5.46
N LEU A 99 7.31 6.98 4.99
CA LEU A 99 8.73 7.21 4.77
C LEU A 99 9.08 8.58 5.35
N ASP A 100 10.15 8.66 6.14
CA ASP A 100 10.53 9.92 6.80
C ASP A 100 11.12 10.96 5.83
N ASN A 101 11.62 10.50 4.68
CA ASN A 101 12.27 11.36 3.69
C ASN A 101 11.88 10.95 2.27
N GLY A 102 12.27 11.80 1.34
CA GLY A 102 12.33 11.59 -0.10
C GLY A 102 13.23 12.68 -0.70
N PRO A 103 13.36 12.78 -2.03
CA PRO A 103 12.69 11.99 -3.06
C PRO A 103 13.42 10.67 -3.35
N ARG A 104 12.77 9.79 -4.13
CA ARG A 104 13.32 8.50 -4.57
C ARG A 104 13.71 7.58 -3.42
N VAL A 105 12.87 7.53 -2.40
CA VAL A 105 13.03 6.58 -1.29
C VAL A 105 11.89 5.58 -1.34
N CYS A 106 12.18 4.29 -1.22
CA CYS A 106 11.19 3.23 -1.13
C CYS A 106 11.31 2.47 0.18
N THR A 107 10.21 1.83 0.57
CA THR A 107 10.20 0.84 1.63
C THR A 107 9.35 -0.36 1.23
N ARG A 108 9.77 -1.55 1.65
CA ARG A 108 9.09 -2.81 1.37
C ARG A 108 7.95 -2.97 2.39
N VAL A 109 6.71 -2.86 1.93
CA VAL A 109 5.52 -2.96 2.79
C VAL A 109 4.97 -4.38 2.88
N SER A 110 5.33 -5.24 1.91
CA SER A 110 5.02 -6.67 1.92
C SER A 110 6.08 -7.44 1.14
N CYS A 111 6.43 -8.63 1.61
CA CYS A 111 7.29 -9.58 0.89
C CYS A 111 6.90 -11.01 1.26
N SER A 112 6.53 -11.82 0.28
CA SER A 112 6.32 -13.26 0.44
C SER A 112 6.57 -14.00 -0.87
N TYR A 113 7.08 -15.23 -0.79
CA TYR A 113 7.27 -16.11 -1.97
C TYR A 113 7.92 -15.42 -3.18
N ASP A 114 9.06 -14.76 -2.94
CA ASP A 114 9.80 -13.96 -3.91
C ASP A 114 9.01 -12.81 -4.57
N SER A 115 8.04 -12.24 -3.87
CA SER A 115 7.11 -11.24 -4.40
C SER A 115 6.96 -10.09 -3.42
N ALA A 116 7.21 -8.87 -3.87
CA ALA A 116 7.18 -7.70 -3.00
C ALA A 116 6.22 -6.61 -3.48
N ILE A 117 5.69 -5.87 -2.52
CA ILE A 117 4.97 -4.61 -2.70
C ILE A 117 5.79 -3.52 -2.02
N TRP A 118 6.03 -2.43 -2.75
CA TRP A 118 6.84 -1.30 -2.32
C TRP A 118 6.02 -0.02 -2.28
N LEU A 119 6.21 0.76 -1.22
CA LEU A 119 5.77 2.16 -1.14
C LEU A 119 6.97 3.05 -1.43
N CYS A 120 6.83 3.97 -2.39
CA CYS A 120 7.92 4.85 -2.80
C CYS A 120 7.48 6.32 -2.73
N ASN A 121 8.33 7.15 -2.14
CA ASN A 121 8.12 8.57 -1.93
C ASN A 121 9.04 9.39 -2.85
N ASP A 122 8.45 10.13 -3.78
CA ASP A 122 9.14 11.07 -4.65
C ASP A 122 8.94 12.54 -4.21
N ASN A 123 8.27 12.77 -3.07
CA ASN A 123 8.23 14.08 -2.44
C ASN A 123 9.60 14.43 -1.84
N SER A 124 9.88 15.72 -1.68
CA SER A 124 11.09 16.19 -0.99
C SER A 124 11.03 16.06 0.54
N GLY A 125 9.91 15.59 1.09
CA GLY A 125 9.66 15.50 2.53
C GLY A 125 8.98 14.18 2.92
N PRO A 126 8.56 14.03 4.19
CA PRO A 126 7.95 12.81 4.67
C PRO A 126 6.65 12.46 3.93
N LEU A 127 6.38 11.17 3.80
CA LEU A 127 5.12 10.62 3.28
C LEU A 127 4.46 9.75 4.35
N GLN A 128 3.17 9.97 4.59
CA GLN A 128 2.35 9.10 5.41
C GLN A 128 0.99 8.89 4.73
N VAL A 129 0.65 7.64 4.46
CA VAL A 129 -0.60 7.22 3.80
C VAL A 129 -1.19 6.04 4.56
N ALA A 130 -2.47 5.73 4.33
CA ALA A 130 -3.05 4.50 4.82
C ALA A 130 -2.44 3.29 4.09
N CYS A 131 -2.05 2.25 4.81
CA CYS A 131 -1.52 1.03 4.19
C CYS A 131 -2.54 0.40 3.22
N GLY A 132 -3.84 0.49 3.51
CA GLY A 132 -4.90 0.05 2.62
C GLY A 132 -4.87 0.76 1.26
N GLN A 133 -4.54 2.06 1.23
CA GLN A 133 -4.38 2.81 -0.01
C GLN A 133 -3.19 2.29 -0.85
N VAL A 134 -2.12 1.84 -0.20
CA VAL A 134 -1.00 1.17 -0.88
C VAL A 134 -1.47 -0.14 -1.51
N GLY A 135 -2.30 -0.92 -0.79
CA GLY A 135 -2.94 -2.13 -1.31
C GLY A 135 -3.84 -1.86 -2.51
N ASP A 136 -4.64 -0.79 -2.48
CA ASP A 136 -5.51 -0.39 -3.59
C ASP A 136 -4.72 -0.07 -4.87
N LEU A 137 -3.57 0.61 -4.74
CA LEU A 137 -2.72 0.90 -5.90
C LEU A 137 -2.00 -0.35 -6.40
N ALA A 138 -1.53 -1.23 -5.52
CA ALA A 138 -0.99 -2.53 -5.92
C ALA A 138 -2.03 -3.37 -6.69
N GLN A 139 -3.29 -3.33 -6.25
CA GLN A 139 -4.40 -3.99 -6.94
C GLN A 139 -4.64 -3.43 -8.35
N ARG A 140 -4.48 -2.11 -8.55
CA ARG A 140 -4.56 -1.48 -9.88
C ARG A 140 -3.45 -1.99 -10.80
N ILE A 141 -2.23 -2.15 -10.29
CA ILE A 141 -1.14 -2.72 -11.09
C ILE A 141 -1.45 -4.16 -11.47
N LEU A 142 -1.92 -4.96 -10.50
CA LEU A 142 -2.22 -6.37 -10.74
C LEU A 142 -3.35 -6.58 -11.77
N PHE A 143 -4.34 -5.69 -11.82
CA PHE A 143 -5.42 -5.75 -12.81
C PHE A 143 -5.06 -5.10 -14.14
N GLY A 144 -4.24 -4.05 -14.13
CA GLY A 144 -3.91 -3.30 -15.33
C GLY A 144 -2.75 -3.88 -16.15
N CYS A 145 -1.86 -4.65 -15.52
CA CYS A 145 -0.69 -5.23 -16.19
C CYS A 145 -0.88 -6.69 -16.57
N PRO A 146 -0.28 -7.13 -17.71
CA PRO A 146 -0.36 -8.53 -18.14
C PRO A 146 0.41 -9.47 -17.19
N ASN A 147 1.48 -8.97 -16.59
CA ASN A 147 2.27 -9.67 -15.58
C ASN A 147 2.12 -8.97 -14.22
N PRO A 148 2.28 -9.69 -13.08
CA PRO A 148 2.39 -9.11 -11.73
C PRO A 148 3.71 -8.32 -11.54
N GLN A 149 3.92 -7.32 -12.38
CA GLN A 149 5.10 -6.46 -12.42
C GLN A 149 4.69 -5.09 -12.92
N GLY A 150 4.93 -4.06 -12.13
CA GLY A 150 4.65 -2.71 -12.56
C GLY A 150 4.73 -1.67 -11.45
N GLN A 151 4.49 -0.44 -11.85
CA GLN A 151 4.52 0.75 -11.03
C GLN A 151 3.27 1.59 -11.27
N PHE A 152 2.70 2.16 -10.21
CA PHE A 152 1.58 3.09 -10.32
C PHE A 152 1.91 4.43 -9.65
N PHE A 153 1.98 5.49 -10.45
CA PHE A 153 2.21 6.86 -9.99
C PHE A 153 0.92 7.54 -9.56
N THR A 154 0.97 8.25 -8.43
CA THR A 154 -0.10 9.16 -8.01
C THR A 154 0.21 10.60 -8.41
N ASN A 155 -0.80 11.45 -8.41
CA ASN A 155 -0.63 12.90 -8.60
C ASN A 155 0.01 13.61 -7.39
N ALA A 156 0.32 12.88 -6.31
CA ALA A 156 0.90 13.40 -5.07
C ALA A 156 2.38 13.03 -4.90
N ASN A 157 3.09 12.78 -6.02
CA ASN A 157 4.53 12.45 -6.05
C ASN A 157 4.92 11.30 -5.14
N TRP A 158 4.12 10.24 -5.12
CA TRP A 158 4.48 8.95 -4.56
C TRP A 158 3.87 7.86 -5.41
N ASN A 159 4.42 6.66 -5.30
CA ASN A 159 4.05 5.55 -6.16
C ASN A 159 4.12 4.20 -5.44
N VAL A 160 3.53 3.19 -6.06
CA VAL A 160 3.59 1.79 -5.60
C VAL A 160 4.23 0.95 -6.69
N ILE A 161 5.08 0.01 -6.30
CA ILE A 161 5.72 -0.94 -7.21
C ILE A 161 5.42 -2.37 -6.74
N ILE A 162 5.07 -3.26 -7.67
CA ILE A 162 5.05 -4.70 -7.45
C ILE A 162 6.04 -5.40 -8.37
N GLY A 163 6.67 -6.47 -7.89
CA GLY A 163 7.61 -7.24 -8.70
C GLY A 163 8.32 -8.33 -7.90
N LYS A 164 9.11 -9.13 -8.59
CA LYS A 164 9.91 -10.20 -8.02
C LYS A 164 11.05 -9.63 -7.17
N GLU A 165 11.13 -10.05 -5.93
CA GLU A 165 12.16 -9.63 -4.97
C GLU A 165 12.54 -10.81 -4.07
N GLU A 166 13.78 -10.87 -3.59
CA GLU A 166 14.16 -11.91 -2.63
C GLU A 166 13.59 -11.59 -1.24
N CYS A 167 12.77 -12.51 -0.73
CA CYS A 167 12.31 -12.56 0.65
C CYS A 167 13.02 -13.73 1.34
#